data_AF-A0A6V7Y508-F1
#
_entry.id   AF-A0A6V7Y508-F1
#
_cell.length_a   1.000
_cell.length_b   1.000
_cell.length_c   1.000
_cell.angle_alpha   90.00
_cell.angle_beta   90.00
_cell.angle_gamma   90.00
#
_symmetry.space_group_name_H-M   'P 1'
#
loop_
_entity.id
_entity.type
_entity.pdbx_description
1 polymer ?
#
loop_
_entity_poly.entity_id
_entity_poly.type
_entity_poly.pdbx_seq_one_letter_code
_entity_poly.pdbx_strand_id
1 'polypeptide(L)'
;MRKFSNNLSKENEEQQNSSIKFYNHAVFKSYEYLEKLINEKTEREREIFNQTFIALKNWAKDYCVYNSQFGFLDGNSISLMLVKVFLLYPGANFVELLERFFLTFATWLLYFVSL
;
A
#
# COMPACT_ATOMS: atom_id res chain seq x y z
N MET A 1 2.11 35.27 26.54
CA MET A 1 2.52 33.86 26.30
C MET A 1 1.37 32.92 25.96
N ARG A 2 0.21 32.93 26.64
CA ARG A 2 -0.91 31.98 26.36
C ARG A 2 -1.50 32.01 24.93
N LYS A 3 -1.54 33.17 24.26
CA LYS A 3 -2.08 33.29 22.88
C LYS A 3 -1.22 32.60 21.81
N PHE A 4 0.11 32.55 22.00
CA PHE A 4 1.03 31.96 21.03
C PHE A 4 0.95 30.42 21.06
N SER A 5 0.84 29.83 22.26
CA SER A 5 0.66 28.38 22.44
C SER A 5 -0.65 27.86 21.85
N ASN A 6 -1.74 28.63 21.94
CA ASN A 6 -3.05 28.24 21.39
C ASN A 6 -3.13 28.37 19.86
N ASN A 7 -2.34 29.25 19.26
CA ASN A 7 -2.25 29.35 17.81
C ASN A 7 -1.43 28.19 17.23
N LEU A 8 -0.32 27.82 17.90
CA LEU A 8 0.51 26.69 17.51
C LEU A 8 -0.24 25.35 17.60
N SER A 9 -1.08 25.15 18.63
CA SER A 9 -1.90 23.95 18.74
C SER A 9 -2.99 23.89 17.66
N LYS A 10 -3.59 25.03 17.30
CA LYS A 10 -4.60 25.11 16.23
C LYS A 10 -4.01 24.91 14.83
N GLU A 11 -2.83 25.47 14.57
CA GLU A 11 -2.10 25.25 13.31
C GLU A 11 -1.70 23.78 13.14
N ASN A 12 -1.27 23.13 14.22
CA ASN A 12 -0.96 21.69 14.22
C ASN A 12 -2.23 20.84 13.97
N GLU A 13 -3.36 21.19 14.59
CA GLU A 13 -4.65 20.52 14.37
C GLU A 13 -5.17 20.71 12.94
N GLU A 14 -5.02 21.91 12.35
CA GLU A 14 -5.40 22.19 10.96
C GLU A 14 -4.49 21.47 9.95
N GLN A 15 -3.17 21.44 10.20
CA GLN A 15 -2.23 20.67 9.37
C GLN A 15 -2.50 19.17 9.45
N GLN A 16 -2.80 18.65 10.64
CA GLN A 16 -3.13 17.24 10.83
C GLN A 16 -4.45 16.88 10.14
N ASN A 17 -5.48 17.73 10.26
CA ASN A 17 -6.76 17.56 9.57
C ASN A 17 -6.63 17.67 8.03
N SER A 18 -5.79 18.57 7.54
CA SER A 18 -5.47 18.68 6.11
C SER A 18 -4.78 17.40 5.61
N SER A 19 -3.77 16.93 6.33
CA SER A 19 -3.04 15.70 6.02
C SER A 19 -3.96 14.47 6.01
N ILE A 20 -4.88 14.37 6.98
CA ILE A 20 -5.90 13.32 7.04
C ILE A 20 -6.85 13.39 5.84
N LYS A 21 -7.31 14.58 5.44
CA LYS A 21 -8.17 14.76 4.25
C LYS A 21 -7.45 14.35 2.97
N PHE A 22 -6.21 14.77 2.79
CA PHE A 22 -5.39 14.37 1.63
C PHE A 22 -5.13 12.87 1.61
N TYR A 23 -4.82 12.27 2.76
CA TYR A 23 -4.64 10.82 2.91
C TYR A 23 -5.91 10.06 2.52
N ASN A 24 -7.08 10.47 3.03
CA ASN A 24 -8.35 9.83 2.71
C ASN A 24 -8.70 9.94 1.21
N HIS A 25 -8.40 11.07 0.58
CA HIS A 25 -8.62 11.26 -0.86
C HIS A 25 -7.69 10.41 -1.72
N ALA A 26 -6.40 10.35 -1.36
CA ALA A 26 -5.41 9.52 -2.05
C ALA A 26 -5.76 8.02 -1.91
N VAL A 27 -6.16 7.60 -0.72
CA VAL A 27 -6.64 6.25 -0.44
C VAL A 27 -7.88 5.94 -1.28
N PHE A 28 -8.89 6.82 -1.31
CA PHE A 28 -10.09 6.63 -2.11
C PHE A 28 -9.78 6.45 -3.61
N LYS A 29 -8.96 7.33 -4.19
CA LYS A 29 -8.53 7.21 -5.59
C LYS A 29 -7.74 5.93 -5.86
N SER A 30 -6.94 5.49 -4.89
CA SER A 30 -6.21 4.23 -5.01
C SER A 30 -7.18 3.04 -5.09
N TYR A 31 -8.24 3.01 -4.29
CA TYR A 31 -9.27 1.97 -4.37
C TYR A 31 -9.99 1.98 -5.72
N GLU A 32 -10.44 3.15 -6.18
CA GLU A 32 -11.11 3.27 -7.48
C GLU A 32 -10.25 2.71 -8.62
N TYR A 33 -8.95 3.03 -8.60
CA TYR A 33 -7.99 2.51 -9.58
C TYR A 33 -7.78 0.99 -9.46
N LEU A 34 -7.62 0.48 -8.23
CA LEU A 34 -7.46 -0.96 -7.97
C LEU A 34 -8.70 -1.74 -8.44
N GLU A 35 -9.89 -1.28 -8.09
CA GLU A 35 -11.15 -1.91 -8.51
C GLU A 35 -11.28 -1.94 -10.03
N LYS A 36 -11.00 -0.82 -10.70
CA LYS A 36 -11.03 -0.77 -12.16
C LYS A 36 -10.07 -1.78 -12.79
N LEU A 37 -8.81 -1.79 -12.34
CA LEU A 37 -7.79 -2.71 -12.86
C LEU A 37 -8.15 -4.17 -12.64
N ILE A 38 -8.64 -4.52 -11.45
CA ILE A 38 -8.99 -5.90 -11.10
C ILE A 38 -10.22 -6.35 -11.89
N ASN A 39 -11.21 -5.47 -12.08
CA ASN A 39 -12.43 -5.78 -12.84
C ASN A 39 -12.18 -5.99 -14.33
N GLU A 40 -11.15 -5.38 -14.90
CA GLU A 40 -10.73 -5.60 -16.29
C GLU A 40 -10.05 -6.97 -16.52
N LYS A 41 -9.66 -7.69 -15.45
CA LYS A 41 -8.95 -8.97 -15.53
C LYS A 41 -9.88 -10.17 -15.66
N THR A 42 -9.35 -11.29 -16.13
CA THR A 42 -10.09 -12.56 -16.17
C THR A 42 -10.43 -13.05 -14.75
N GLU A 43 -11.45 -13.90 -14.62
CA GLU A 43 -11.82 -14.47 -13.32
C GLU A 43 -10.67 -15.21 -12.63
N ARG A 44 -9.90 -15.98 -13.42
CA ARG A 44 -8.72 -16.69 -12.92
C ARG A 44 -7.65 -15.75 -12.39
N GLU A 45 -7.38 -14.65 -13.09
CA GLU A 45 -6.41 -13.64 -12.67
C GLU A 45 -6.83 -12.94 -11.38
N ARG A 46 -8.12 -12.62 -11.23
CA ARG A 46 -8.66 -12.06 -9.99
C ARG A 46 -8.53 -13.02 -8.81
N GLU A 47 -8.79 -14.31 -9.03
CA GLU A 47 -8.64 -15.33 -8.00
C GLU A 47 -7.18 -15.45 -7.55
N ILE A 48 -6.25 -15.51 -8.50
CA ILE A 48 -4.81 -15.53 -8.21
C ILE A 48 -4.39 -14.28 -7.42
N PHE A 49 -4.87 -13.09 -7.83
CA PHE A 49 -4.61 -11.84 -7.12
C PHE A 49 -5.12 -11.89 -5.68
N ASN A 50 -6.36 -12.33 -5.46
CA ASN A 50 -6.99 -12.41 -4.14
C ASN A 50 -6.26 -13.41 -3.23
N GLN A 51 -5.91 -14.59 -3.74
CA GLN A 51 -5.13 -15.58 -2.99
C GLN A 51 -3.77 -15.00 -2.58
N THR A 52 -3.09 -14.34 -3.52
CA THR A 52 -1.79 -13.70 -3.25
C THR A 52 -1.90 -12.61 -2.21
N PHE A 53 -2.95 -11.77 -2.29
CA PHE A 53 -3.22 -10.72 -1.33
C PHE A 53 -3.46 -11.28 0.08
N ILE A 54 -4.28 -12.32 0.22
CA ILE A 54 -4.57 -12.97 1.51
C ILE A 54 -3.27 -13.54 2.11
N ALA A 55 -2.45 -14.22 1.30
CA ALA A 55 -1.18 -14.77 1.74
C ALA A 55 -0.22 -13.67 2.24
N LEU A 56 -0.06 -12.59 1.48
CA LEU A 56 0.77 -11.45 1.86
C LEU A 56 0.26 -10.73 3.12
N LYS A 57 -1.06 -10.59 3.24
CA LYS A 57 -1.67 -9.98 4.43
C LYS A 57 -1.42 -10.81 5.69
N ASN A 58 -1.52 -12.14 5.59
CA ASN A 58 -1.22 -13.04 6.70
C ASN A 58 0.27 -12.99 7.05
N TRP A 59 1.15 -13.09 6.06
CA TRP A 59 2.59 -12.89 6.24
C TRP A 59 2.89 -11.57 6.96
N ALA A 60 2.31 -10.45 6.52
CA ALA A 60 2.58 -9.16 7.13
C ALA A 60 2.16 -9.11 8.61
N LYS A 61 1.06 -9.78 8.98
CA LYS A 61 0.61 -9.90 10.36
C LYS A 61 1.55 -10.78 11.19
N ASP A 62 1.90 -11.95 10.68
CA ASP A 62 2.74 -12.93 11.38
C ASP A 62 4.15 -12.39 11.66
N TYR A 63 4.65 -11.52 10.78
CA TYR A 63 5.97 -10.88 10.92
C TYR A 63 5.91 -9.48 11.55
N CYS A 64 4.77 -9.09 12.14
CA CYS A 64 4.59 -7.80 12.82
C CYS A 64 4.85 -6.56 11.96
N VAL A 65 4.72 -6.67 10.63
CA VAL A 65 4.85 -5.56 9.68
C VAL A 65 3.50 -5.09 9.14
N TYR A 66 2.40 -5.46 9.79
CA TYR A 66 1.03 -5.03 9.47
C TYR A 66 0.49 -4.08 10.55
N ASN A 67 0.75 -2.78 10.43
CA ASN A 67 0.17 -1.75 11.30
C ASN A 67 0.37 -0.32 10.75
N SER A 68 -0.71 0.29 10.22
CA SER A 68 -0.68 1.66 9.69
C SER A 68 -0.36 2.72 10.74
N GLN A 69 -0.73 2.51 12.01
CA GLN A 69 -0.52 3.50 13.08
C GLN A 69 0.96 3.69 13.42
N PHE A 70 1.77 2.64 13.24
CA PHE A 70 3.22 2.69 13.47
C PHE A 70 4.02 2.92 12.17
N GLY A 71 3.34 3.23 11.05
CA GLY A 71 3.99 3.45 9.76
C GLY A 71 4.44 2.16 9.04
N PHE A 72 3.95 1.00 9.47
CA PHE A 72 4.15 -0.27 8.74
C PHE A 72 3.08 -0.45 7.65
N LEU A 73 3.12 -1.59 6.96
CA LEU A 73 2.19 -1.90 5.89
C LEU A 73 0.76 -2.02 6.42
N ASP A 74 -0.20 -1.70 5.57
CA ASP A 74 -1.62 -1.95 5.78
C ASP A 74 -2.21 -2.66 4.56
N GLY A 75 -3.51 -3.00 4.62
CA GLY A 75 -4.18 -3.68 3.51
C GLY A 75 -4.06 -2.92 2.20
N ASN A 76 -4.07 -1.59 2.23
CA ASN A 76 -4.03 -0.76 1.03
C ASN A 76 -2.64 -0.72 0.42
N SER A 77 -1.62 -0.55 1.28
CA SER A 77 -0.22 -0.59 0.87
C SER A 77 0.12 -1.94 0.25
N ILE A 78 -0.31 -3.05 0.87
CA ILE A 78 -0.11 -4.40 0.32
C ILE A 78 -0.82 -4.56 -1.03
N SER A 79 -2.09 -4.14 -1.15
CA SER A 79 -2.83 -4.21 -2.42
C SER A 79 -2.17 -3.40 -3.53
N LEU A 80 -1.70 -2.19 -3.22
CA LEU A 80 -1.04 -1.31 -4.18
C LEU A 80 0.30 -1.88 -4.64
N MET A 81 1.10 -2.38 -3.68
CA MET A 81 2.35 -3.07 -3.96
C MET A 81 2.13 -4.32 -4.81
N LEU A 82 1.10 -5.12 -4.49
CA LEU A 82 0.75 -6.31 -5.23
C LEU A 82 0.29 -5.98 -6.65
N VAL A 83 -0.54 -4.95 -6.85
CA VAL A 83 -0.95 -4.52 -8.21
C VAL A 83 0.25 -4.13 -9.04
N LYS A 84 1.24 -3.44 -8.48
CA LYS A 84 2.47 -3.14 -9.23
C LYS A 84 3.16 -4.41 -9.71
N VAL A 85 3.31 -5.43 -8.85
CA VAL A 85 3.91 -6.72 -9.22
C VAL A 85 3.03 -7.44 -10.26
N PHE A 86 1.72 -7.42 -10.08
CA PHE A 86 0.76 -8.03 -10.99
C PHE A 86 0.80 -7.45 -12.41
N LEU A 87 1.03 -6.12 -12.52
CA LEU A 87 1.21 -5.44 -13.80
C LEU A 87 2.58 -5.72 -14.43
N LEU A 88 3.63 -5.91 -13.62
CA LEU A 88 4.97 -6.23 -14.10
C LEU A 88 5.10 -7.66 -14.62
N TYR A 89 4.34 -8.60 -14.06
CA TYR A 89 4.39 -10.02 -14.38
C TYR A 89 3.00 -10.53 -14.82
N PRO A 90 2.52 -10.12 -16.00
CA PRO A 90 1.22 -10.56 -16.49
C PRO A 90 1.22 -12.08 -16.73
N GLY A 91 0.14 -12.75 -16.31
CA GLY A 91 -0.01 -14.20 -16.45
C GLY A 91 0.79 -15.04 -15.45
N ALA A 92 1.50 -14.41 -14.50
CA ALA A 92 2.18 -15.13 -13.44
C ALA A 92 1.19 -15.90 -12.57
N ASN A 93 1.59 -17.11 -12.14
CA ASN A 93 0.80 -17.90 -11.21
C ASN A 93 0.96 -17.40 -9.77
N PHE A 94 0.18 -17.96 -8.84
CA PHE A 94 0.20 -17.56 -7.42
C PHE A 94 1.59 -17.62 -6.78
N VAL A 95 2.35 -18.71 -6.98
CA VAL A 95 3.68 -18.89 -6.38
C VAL A 95 4.67 -17.89 -6.98
N GLU A 96 4.63 -17.74 -8.30
CA GLU A 96 5.46 -16.75 -9.00
C GLU A 96 5.18 -15.33 -8.51
N LEU A 97 3.91 -14.93 -8.34
CA LEU A 97 3.60 -13.59 -7.84
C LEU A 97 4.12 -13.35 -6.43
N LEU A 98 4.05 -14.33 -5.54
CA LEU A 98 4.65 -14.23 -4.20
C LEU A 98 6.17 -14.03 -4.28
N GLU A 99 6.86 -14.86 -5.06
CA GLU A 99 8.30 -14.75 -5.25
C GLU A 99 8.68 -13.38 -5.85
N ARG A 100 7.99 -12.98 -6.92
CA ARG A 100 8.20 -11.69 -7.59
C ARG A 100 7.89 -10.52 -6.68
N PHE A 101 6.92 -10.63 -5.79
CA PHE A 101 6.61 -9.60 -4.82
C PHE A 101 7.81 -9.34 -3.90
N PHE A 102 8.30 -10.39 -3.23
CA PHE A 102 9.43 -10.24 -2.31
C PHE A 102 10.69 -9.80 -3.04
N LEU A 103 11.00 -10.38 -4.21
CA LEU A 103 12.16 -10.00 -5.00
C LEU A 103 12.11 -8.52 -5.43
N THR A 104 10.96 -8.06 -5.93
CA THR A 104 10.78 -6.68 -6.39
C THR A 104 11.00 -5.69 -5.26
N PHE A 105 10.44 -5.93 -4.08
CA PHE A 105 10.55 -4.98 -2.96
C PHE A 105 11.83 -5.14 -2.13
N ALA A 106 12.47 -6.31 -2.12
CA ALA A 106 13.79 -6.50 -1.52
C ALA A 106 14.89 -5.78 -2.33
N THR A 107 14.75 -5.74 -3.66
CA THR A 107 15.75 -5.11 -4.56
C THR A 107 15.47 -3.62 -4.82
N TRP A 108 14.30 -3.10 -4.44
CA TRP A 108 13.88 -1.73 -4.72
C TRP A 108 14.83 -0.66 -4.13
N LEU A 109 15.46 -0.93 -3.00
CA LEU A 109 16.34 0.01 -2.30
C LEU A 109 17.64 0.36 -3.06
N LEU A 110 18.04 -0.44 -4.05
CA LEU A 110 19.35 -0.29 -4.70
C LEU A 110 19.49 0.94 -5.61
N TYR A 111 18.40 1.65 -5.93
CA TYR A 111 18.45 2.82 -6.82
C TYR A 111 18.65 4.17 -6.11
N PHE A 112 18.62 4.21 -4.77
CA PHE A 112 18.76 5.46 -4.00
C PHE A 112 20.19 5.73 -3.47
N VAL A 113 21.10 4.75 -3.53
CA VAL A 113 22.46 4.86 -2.96
C VAL A 113 23.53 5.19 -4.02
N SER A 114 23.14 5.51 -5.25
CA SER A 114 24.06 5.82 -6.36
C SER A 114 23.93 7.24 -6.91
N LEU A 115 23.54 8.22 -6.08
CA LEU A 115 23.48 9.65 -6.43
C LEU A 115 24.33 10.49 -5.48
#